data_AF-A0A7X0MLW4-F1
#
_entry.id   AF-A0A7X0MLW4-F1
#
_cell.length_a   1.000
_cell.length_b   1.000
_cell.length_c   1.000
_cell.angle_alpha   90.00
_cell.angle_beta   90.00
_cell.angle_gamma   90.00
#
_symmetry.space_group_name_H-M   'P 1'
#
loop_
_entity.id
_entity.type
_entity.pdbx_description
1 polymer ?
#
loop_
_entity_poly.entity_id
_entity_poly.type
_entity_poly.pdbx_seq_one_letter_code
_entity_poly.pdbx_strand_id
1 'polypeptide(L)'
;MTDNSLSQEPSLFGSTDQRTALRAQAEGYVLRASLMMRRARILVTQDRVDACALLTDRRTALGQHFQRYQRLKHGSIFDPIVAHAPTSSKIVARGMKIDCMELGQEFVAYQTRWLRVPPSEWQWYKADMLATVDKLSLHLDAELRAIRQLLTVAEFYRR
;
A
#
# COMPACT_ATOMS: atom_id res chain seq x y z
N MET A 1 -10.79 20.43 47.30
CA MET A 1 -10.65 19.16 46.56
C MET A 1 -11.47 19.28 45.30
N THR A 2 -10.87 19.79 44.22
CA THR A 2 -11.50 19.84 42.89
C THR A 2 -10.95 18.68 42.09
N ASP A 3 -11.84 17.73 41.83
CA ASP A 3 -11.60 16.49 41.11
C ASP A 3 -11.32 16.83 39.65
N ASN A 4 -10.04 16.84 39.29
CA ASN A 4 -9.57 17.17 37.95
C ASN A 4 -9.70 15.90 37.08
N SER A 5 -10.92 15.57 36.69
CA SER A 5 -11.18 14.57 35.64
C SER A 5 -10.74 15.16 34.30
N LEU A 6 -9.44 15.07 34.03
CA LEU A 6 -8.88 15.20 32.69
C LEU A 6 -9.50 14.08 31.85
N SER A 7 -10.59 14.41 31.16
CA SER A 7 -11.15 13.61 30.09
C SER A 7 -10.03 13.31 29.11
N GLN A 8 -9.47 12.10 29.16
CA GLN A 8 -8.47 11.65 28.21
C GLN A 8 -9.09 11.75 26.82
N GLU A 9 -8.63 12.70 25.99
CA GLU A 9 -9.05 12.73 24.60
C GLU A 9 -8.75 11.36 23.98
N PRO A 10 -9.75 10.73 23.32
CA PRO A 10 -9.55 9.40 22.77
C PRO A 10 -8.44 9.45 21.72
N SER A 11 -7.45 8.57 21.88
CA SER A 11 -6.40 8.39 20.87
C SER A 11 -7.04 8.13 19.51
N LEU A 12 -6.53 8.78 18.47
CA LEU A 12 -7.06 8.73 17.10
C LEU A 12 -7.33 7.32 16.57
N PHE A 13 -6.54 6.36 17.03
CA PHE A 13 -6.60 4.95 16.60
C PHE A 13 -6.94 4.01 17.76
N GLY A 14 -7.49 4.55 18.84
CA GLY A 14 -7.88 3.81 20.04
C GLY A 14 -6.68 3.26 20.83
N SER A 15 -6.81 2.03 21.33
CA SER A 15 -5.82 1.42 22.22
C SER A 15 -4.48 1.15 21.52
N THR A 16 -3.42 0.93 22.31
CA THR A 16 -2.11 0.52 21.78
C THR A 16 -2.20 -0.80 20.98
N ASP A 17 -3.06 -1.72 21.40
CA ASP A 17 -3.29 -2.97 20.69
C ASP A 17 -3.95 -2.75 19.32
N GLN A 18 -4.93 -1.84 19.24
CA GLN A 18 -5.58 -1.48 17.98
C GLN A 18 -4.59 -0.87 16.98
N ARG A 19 -3.70 0.03 17.44
CA ARG A 19 -2.62 0.59 16.61
C ARG A 19 -1.63 -0.48 16.14
N THR A 20 -1.22 -1.36 17.05
CA THR A 20 -0.31 -2.47 16.74
C THR A 20 -0.93 -3.40 15.70
N ALA A 21 -2.23 -3.71 15.84
CA ALA A 21 -2.97 -4.50 14.87
C ALA A 21 -3.05 -3.82 13.49
N LEU A 22 -3.33 -2.51 13.43
CA LEU A 22 -3.35 -1.76 12.16
C LEU A 22 -1.99 -1.76 11.47
N ARG A 23 -0.91 -1.55 12.24
CA ARG A 23 0.45 -1.64 11.72
C ARG A 23 0.75 -3.03 11.18
N ALA A 24 0.46 -4.08 11.95
CA ALA A 24 0.69 -5.46 11.54
C ALA A 24 -0.11 -5.84 10.28
N GLN A 25 -1.35 -5.34 10.16
CA GLN A 25 -2.15 -5.52 8.95
C GLN A 25 -1.50 -4.87 7.73
N ALA A 26 -1.09 -3.60 7.83
CA ALA A 26 -0.41 -2.90 6.72
C ALA A 26 0.88 -3.63 6.31
N GLU A 27 1.70 -4.05 7.28
CA GLU A 27 2.90 -4.86 7.05
C GLU A 27 2.58 -6.18 6.34
N GLY A 28 1.51 -6.87 6.75
CA GLY A 28 1.05 -8.11 6.12
C GLY A 28 0.59 -7.93 4.67
N TYR A 29 -0.06 -6.80 4.35
CA TYR A 29 -0.42 -6.46 2.97
C TYR A 29 0.81 -6.23 2.11
N VAL A 30 1.78 -5.43 2.58
CA VAL A 30 3.03 -5.15 1.87
C VAL A 30 3.83 -6.43 1.64
N LEU A 31 4.02 -7.25 2.69
CA LEU A 31 4.74 -8.52 2.58
C LEU A 31 4.11 -9.45 1.53
N ARG A 32 2.78 -9.57 1.53
CA ARG A 32 2.07 -10.40 0.56
C ARG A 32 2.24 -9.89 -0.87
N ALA A 33 2.13 -8.58 -1.08
CA ALA A 33 2.35 -7.97 -2.39
C ALA A 33 3.77 -8.24 -2.90
N SER A 34 4.78 -8.02 -2.04
CA SER A 34 6.19 -8.28 -2.37
C SER A 34 6.45 -9.75 -2.74
N LEU A 35 5.82 -10.69 -2.05
CA LEU A 35 5.91 -12.12 -2.40
C LEU A 35 5.26 -12.44 -3.76
N MET A 36 4.10 -11.84 -4.06
CA MET A 36 3.43 -12.01 -5.34
C MET A 36 4.29 -11.46 -6.49
N MET A 37 4.83 -10.25 -6.33
CA MET A 37 5.69 -9.60 -7.31
C MET A 37 6.99 -10.39 -7.52
N ARG A 38 7.65 -10.86 -6.45
CA ARG A 38 8.86 -11.67 -6.52
C ARG A 38 8.66 -12.96 -7.31
N ARG A 39 7.54 -13.66 -7.10
CA ARG A 39 7.21 -14.89 -7.84
C ARG A 39 7.01 -14.62 -9.32
N ALA A 40 6.29 -13.55 -9.66
CA ALA A 40 6.11 -13.15 -11.06
C ALA A 40 7.44 -12.73 -11.71
N ARG A 41 8.29 -12.02 -10.96
CA ARG A 41 9.63 -11.60 -11.40
C ARG A 41 10.48 -12.80 -11.80
N ILE A 42 10.50 -13.86 -11.00
CA ILE A 42 11.26 -15.09 -11.30
C ILE A 42 10.87 -15.66 -12.66
N LEU A 43 9.56 -15.83 -12.91
CA LEU A 43 9.05 -16.37 -14.18
C LEU A 43 9.49 -15.52 -15.38
N VAL A 44 9.38 -14.20 -15.25
CA VAL A 44 9.74 -13.25 -16.30
C VAL A 44 11.25 -13.22 -16.54
N THR A 45 12.07 -13.24 -15.48
CA THR A 45 13.54 -13.29 -15.62
C THR A 45 14.05 -14.59 -16.23
N GLN A 46 13.36 -15.71 -15.98
CA GLN A 46 13.65 -17.02 -16.57
C GLN A 46 13.09 -17.20 -17.98
N ASP A 47 12.53 -16.15 -18.58
CA ASP A 47 11.98 -16.17 -19.94
C ASP A 47 10.88 -17.23 -20.15
N ARG A 48 10.05 -17.44 -19.13
CA ARG A 48 8.94 -18.40 -19.15
C ARG A 48 7.74 -17.87 -19.94
N VAL A 49 7.88 -17.81 -21.27
CA VAL A 49 6.83 -17.38 -22.21
C VAL A 49 5.57 -18.26 -22.08
N ASP A 50 5.75 -19.54 -21.73
CA ASP A 50 4.66 -20.49 -21.45
C ASP A 50 3.80 -20.09 -20.24
N ALA A 51 4.30 -19.19 -19.38
CA ALA A 51 3.59 -18.72 -18.19
C ALA A 51 2.70 -17.47 -18.44
N CYS A 52 2.49 -17.02 -19.69
CA CYS A 52 1.69 -15.82 -19.99
C CYS A 52 0.28 -15.83 -19.36
N ALA A 53 -0.43 -16.96 -19.43
CA ALA A 53 -1.76 -17.10 -18.83
C ALA A 53 -1.68 -16.96 -17.29
N LEU A 54 -0.76 -17.70 -16.65
CA LEU A 54 -0.51 -17.62 -15.21
C LEU A 54 -0.18 -16.19 -14.77
N LEU A 55 0.70 -15.49 -15.49
CA LEU A 55 1.11 -14.12 -15.16
C LEU A 55 -0.07 -13.15 -15.27
N THR A 56 -1.01 -13.41 -16.17
CA THR A 56 -2.27 -12.65 -16.29
C THR A 56 -3.13 -12.78 -15.04
N ASP A 57 -3.33 -14.02 -14.58
CA ASP A 57 -4.07 -14.28 -13.34
C ASP A 57 -3.36 -13.65 -12.13
N ARG A 58 -2.03 -13.72 -12.08
CA ARG A 58 -1.24 -13.11 -10.99
C ARG A 58 -1.33 -11.59 -10.99
N ARG A 59 -1.32 -10.92 -12.14
CA ARG A 59 -1.54 -9.46 -12.23
C ARG A 59 -2.92 -9.08 -11.71
N THR A 60 -3.96 -9.82 -12.10
CA THR A 60 -5.33 -9.59 -11.61
C THR A 60 -5.44 -9.78 -10.10
N ALA A 61 -4.86 -10.86 -9.56
CA ALA A 61 -4.84 -11.10 -8.13
C ALA A 61 -4.08 -9.99 -7.37
N LEU A 62 -2.99 -9.48 -7.94
CA LEU A 62 -2.22 -8.37 -7.36
C LEU A 62 -3.04 -7.07 -7.34
N GLY A 63 -3.76 -6.75 -8.42
CA GLY A 63 -4.66 -5.60 -8.46
C GLY A 63 -5.75 -5.67 -7.40
N GLN A 64 -6.41 -6.82 -7.25
CA GLN A 64 -7.40 -7.03 -6.19
C GLN A 64 -6.79 -6.89 -4.78
N HIS A 65 -5.55 -7.34 -4.61
CA HIS A 65 -4.82 -7.19 -3.35
C HIS A 65 -4.52 -5.72 -3.03
N PHE A 66 -4.08 -4.93 -4.02
CA PHE A 66 -3.88 -3.50 -3.84
C PHE A 66 -5.17 -2.74 -3.56
N GLN A 67 -6.29 -3.11 -4.18
CA GLN A 67 -7.59 -2.50 -3.87
C GLN A 67 -8.02 -2.74 -2.41
N ARG A 68 -7.79 -3.95 -1.88
CA ARG A 68 -8.06 -4.24 -0.46
C ARG A 68 -7.13 -3.44 0.46
N TYR A 69 -5.86 -3.35 0.10
CA TYR A 69 -4.88 -2.59 0.86
C TYR A 69 -5.18 -1.08 0.85
N GLN A 70 -5.56 -0.50 -0.29
CA GLN A 70 -6.01 0.89 -0.39
C GLN A 70 -7.21 1.17 0.52
N ARG A 71 -8.21 0.29 0.53
CA ARG A 71 -9.36 0.42 1.44
C ARG A 71 -8.94 0.45 2.92
N LEU A 72 -8.03 -0.45 3.32
CA LEU A 72 -7.49 -0.45 4.68
C LEU A 72 -6.79 0.88 4.99
N LYS A 73 -5.76 1.25 4.22
CA LYS A 73 -4.91 2.40 4.56
C LYS A 73 -5.66 3.74 4.43
N HIS A 74 -6.53 3.90 3.43
CA HIS A 74 -7.32 5.13 3.30
C HIS A 74 -8.34 5.22 4.43
N GLY A 75 -9.20 4.21 4.60
CA GLY A 75 -10.31 4.28 5.55
C GLY A 75 -9.90 4.17 7.01
N SER A 76 -8.85 3.40 7.33
CA SER A 76 -8.47 3.11 8.72
C SER A 76 -7.25 3.90 9.21
N ILE A 77 -6.52 4.58 8.33
CA ILE A 77 -5.29 5.31 8.70
C ILE A 77 -5.36 6.76 8.22
N PHE A 78 -5.44 6.98 6.91
CA PHE A 78 -5.31 8.33 6.35
C PHE A 78 -6.55 9.19 6.63
N ASP A 79 -7.76 8.66 6.46
CA ASP A 79 -9.00 9.42 6.68
C ASP A 79 -9.14 9.91 8.14
N PRO A 80 -8.91 9.07 9.17
CA PRO A 80 -8.85 9.54 10.55
C PRO A 80 -7.84 10.67 10.76
N ILE A 81 -6.63 10.55 10.21
CA ILE A 81 -5.57 11.57 10.35
C ILE A 81 -6.00 12.88 9.71
N VAL A 82 -6.52 12.83 8.49
CA VAL A 82 -6.99 14.03 7.77
C VAL A 82 -8.11 14.73 8.53
N ALA A 83 -9.01 13.97 9.15
CA ALA A 83 -10.12 14.52 9.92
C ALA A 83 -9.63 15.18 11.23
N HIS A 84 -8.81 14.48 12.02
CA HIS A 84 -8.64 14.80 13.44
C HIS A 84 -7.21 15.12 13.89
N ALA A 85 -6.17 14.79 13.12
CA ALA A 85 -4.78 15.02 13.55
C ALA A 85 -4.35 16.50 13.38
N PRO A 86 -3.21 16.93 13.95
CA PRO A 86 -2.66 18.26 13.69
C PRO A 86 -2.27 18.50 12.22
N THR A 87 -2.18 19.77 11.83
CA THR A 87 -1.96 20.21 10.44
C THR A 87 -0.78 19.51 9.75
N SER A 88 0.35 19.32 10.43
CA SER A 88 1.52 18.64 9.86
C SER A 88 1.21 17.18 9.46
N SER A 89 0.53 16.43 10.33
CA SER A 89 0.11 15.06 10.04
C SER A 89 -0.95 15.00 8.94
N LYS A 90 -1.87 15.98 8.89
CA LYS A 90 -2.85 16.11 7.80
C LYS A 90 -2.17 16.30 6.44
N ILE A 91 -1.14 17.15 6.38
CA ILE A 91 -0.39 17.39 5.14
C ILE A 91 0.26 16.10 4.65
N VAL A 92 0.93 15.37 5.54
CA VAL A 92 1.57 14.09 5.20
C VAL A 92 0.52 13.08 4.71
N ALA A 93 -0.58 12.87 5.43
CA ALA A 93 -1.61 11.92 5.04
C ALA A 93 -2.28 12.29 3.69
N ARG A 94 -2.47 13.58 3.40
CA ARG A 94 -2.98 14.04 2.10
C ARG A 94 -2.00 13.77 0.98
N GLY A 95 -0.72 14.10 1.16
CA GLY A 95 0.34 13.80 0.19
C GLY A 95 0.39 12.32 -0.13
N MET A 96 0.43 11.48 0.90
CA MET A 96 0.40 10.03 0.73
C MET A 96 -0.83 9.53 -0.05
N LYS A 97 -2.03 10.07 0.23
CA LYS A 97 -3.24 9.70 -0.52
C LYS A 97 -3.12 10.03 -2.01
N ILE A 98 -2.51 11.17 -2.35
CA ILE A 98 -2.27 11.56 -3.75
C ILE A 98 -1.32 10.56 -4.40
N ASP A 99 -0.16 10.31 -3.79
CA ASP A 99 0.84 9.36 -4.32
C ASP A 99 0.23 7.95 -4.51
N CYS A 100 -0.65 7.52 -3.59
CA CYS A 100 -1.36 6.24 -3.69
C CYS A 100 -2.30 6.17 -4.90
N MET A 101 -2.98 7.27 -5.21
CA MET A 101 -3.91 7.34 -6.34
C MET A 101 -3.15 7.38 -7.66
N GLU A 102 -2.08 8.16 -7.74
CA GLU A 102 -1.22 8.24 -8.92
C GLU A 102 -0.62 6.88 -9.26
N LEU A 103 0.01 6.21 -8.29
CA LEU A 103 0.54 4.86 -8.51
C LEU A 103 -0.55 3.84 -8.84
N GLY A 104 -1.74 3.99 -8.23
CA GLY A 104 -2.90 3.16 -8.55
C GLY A 104 -3.31 3.29 -10.02
N GLN A 105 -3.34 4.51 -10.55
CA GLN A 105 -3.64 4.77 -11.96
C GLN A 105 -2.58 4.17 -12.88
N GLU A 106 -1.29 4.31 -12.54
CA GLU A 106 -0.22 3.71 -13.31
C GLU A 106 -0.31 2.18 -13.34
N PHE A 107 -0.58 1.55 -12.20
CA PHE A 107 -0.76 0.10 -12.14
C PHE A 107 -1.98 -0.36 -12.94
N VAL A 108 -3.08 0.39 -12.91
CA VAL A 108 -4.26 0.11 -13.74
C VAL A 108 -3.93 0.23 -15.23
N ALA A 109 -3.15 1.25 -15.62
CA ALA A 109 -2.70 1.41 -17.00
C ALA A 109 -1.81 0.23 -17.44
N TYR A 110 -0.86 -0.19 -16.60
CA TYR A 110 -0.05 -1.39 -16.80
C TYR A 110 -0.93 -2.65 -16.94
N GLN A 111 -1.89 -2.85 -16.03
CA GLN A 111 -2.77 -4.02 -16.06
C GLN A 111 -3.62 -4.04 -17.33
N THR A 112 -4.13 -2.88 -17.75
CA THR A 112 -4.96 -2.71 -18.95
C THR A 112 -4.15 -3.01 -20.21
N ARG A 113 -2.93 -2.46 -20.31
CA ARG A 113 -2.00 -2.70 -21.43
C ARG A 113 -1.73 -4.19 -21.61
N TRP A 114 -1.56 -4.91 -20.51
CA TRP A 114 -1.25 -6.34 -20.50
C TRP A 114 -2.42 -7.21 -20.08
N LEU A 115 -3.66 -6.86 -20.43
CA LEU A 115 -4.83 -7.72 -20.12
C LEU A 115 -4.71 -9.12 -20.72
N ARG A 116 -4.07 -9.21 -21.89
CA ARG A 116 -3.65 -10.46 -22.54
C ARG A 116 -2.26 -10.23 -23.10
N VAL A 117 -1.27 -11.01 -22.64
CA VAL A 117 0.10 -10.92 -23.14
C VAL A 117 0.28 -11.95 -24.24
N PRO A 118 0.38 -11.57 -25.52
CA PRO A 118 0.73 -12.51 -26.57
C PRO A 118 2.21 -12.89 -26.45
N PRO A 119 2.60 -14.14 -26.77
CA PRO A 119 4.01 -14.56 -26.77
C PRO A 119 4.93 -13.65 -27.60
N SER A 120 4.41 -13.08 -28.70
CA SER A 120 5.15 -12.16 -29.58
C SER A 120 5.59 -10.86 -28.91
N GLU A 121 4.89 -10.42 -27.85
CA GLU A 121 5.20 -9.17 -27.13
C GLU A 121 5.97 -9.43 -25.82
N TRP A 122 6.42 -10.67 -25.60
CA TRP A 122 7.03 -11.09 -24.35
C TRP A 122 8.18 -10.18 -23.89
N GLN A 123 9.07 -9.76 -24.80
CA GLN A 123 10.21 -8.90 -24.43
C GLN A 123 9.76 -7.52 -23.92
N TRP A 124 8.73 -6.93 -24.53
CA TRP A 124 8.15 -5.67 -24.08
C TRP A 124 7.42 -5.82 -22.76
N TYR A 125 6.63 -6.89 -22.63
CA TYR A 125 5.95 -7.24 -21.39
C TYR A 125 6.94 -7.43 -20.24
N LYS A 126 8.04 -8.15 -20.49
CA LYS A 126 9.11 -8.42 -19.51
C LYS A 126 9.73 -7.12 -19.01
N ALA A 127 10.14 -6.23 -19.92
CA ALA A 127 10.73 -4.95 -19.55
C ALA A 127 9.75 -4.11 -18.69
N ASP A 128 8.50 -4.00 -19.14
CA ASP A 128 7.48 -3.18 -18.47
C ASP A 128 7.05 -3.77 -17.11
N MET A 129 6.94 -5.09 -17.02
CA MET A 129 6.67 -5.80 -15.76
C MET A 129 7.77 -5.55 -14.74
N LEU A 130 9.03 -5.65 -15.14
CA LEU A 130 10.17 -5.43 -14.24
C LEU A 130 10.20 -3.97 -13.74
N ALA A 131 10.04 -3.01 -14.65
CA ALA A 131 9.98 -1.59 -14.30
C ALA A 131 8.81 -1.29 -13.35
N THR A 132 7.63 -1.84 -13.62
CA THR A 132 6.45 -1.67 -12.77
C THR A 132 6.67 -2.27 -11.38
N VAL A 133 7.23 -3.48 -11.28
CA VAL A 133 7.53 -4.12 -9.99
C VAL A 133 8.54 -3.33 -9.17
N ASP A 134 9.56 -2.77 -9.79
CA ASP A 134 10.55 -1.94 -9.09
C ASP A 134 9.93 -0.67 -8.53
N LYS A 135 9.11 0.01 -9.34
CA LYS A 135 8.38 1.20 -8.90
C LYS A 135 7.41 0.90 -7.75
N LEU A 136 6.61 -0.17 -7.87
CA LEU A 136 5.69 -0.62 -6.83
C LEU A 136 6.43 -0.95 -5.53
N SER A 137 7.56 -1.67 -5.61
CA SER A 137 8.33 -2.07 -4.43
C SER A 137 8.87 -0.86 -3.68
N LEU A 138 9.46 0.10 -4.40
CA LEU A 138 9.97 1.34 -3.81
C LEU A 138 8.85 2.12 -3.09
N HIS A 139 7.69 2.23 -3.72
CA HIS A 139 6.56 2.94 -3.14
C HIS A 139 5.99 2.23 -1.92
N LEU A 140 5.81 0.90 -1.95
CA LEU A 140 5.32 0.14 -0.79
C LEU A 140 6.24 0.30 0.43
N ASP A 141 7.56 0.34 0.21
CA ASP A 141 8.53 0.56 1.29
C ASP A 141 8.44 1.99 1.85
N ALA A 142 8.33 2.99 0.98
CA ALA A 142 8.17 4.39 1.39
C ALA A 142 6.86 4.60 2.17
N GLU A 143 5.78 4.02 1.67
CA GLU A 143 4.47 4.05 2.30
C GLU A 143 4.50 3.39 3.68
N LEU A 144 5.12 2.22 3.81
CA LEU A 144 5.16 1.51 5.09
C LEU A 144 5.95 2.30 6.14
N ARG A 145 7.04 2.96 5.74
CA ARG A 145 7.79 3.87 6.63
C ARG A 145 6.91 5.02 7.10
N ALA A 146 6.16 5.64 6.19
CA ALA A 146 5.31 6.77 6.52
C ALA A 146 4.09 6.37 7.38
N ILE A 147 3.46 5.21 7.10
CA ILE A 147 2.42 4.64 7.97
C ILE A 147 2.94 4.43 9.39
N ARG A 148 4.13 3.84 9.54
CA ARG A 148 4.76 3.64 10.86
C ARG A 148 4.97 4.97 11.57
N GLN A 149 5.48 5.98 10.88
CA GLN A 149 5.66 7.32 11.44
C GLN A 149 4.32 7.94 11.88
N LEU A 150 3.29 7.88 11.04
CA LEU A 150 1.97 8.44 11.37
C LEU A 150 1.33 7.76 12.57
N LEU A 151 1.42 6.42 12.65
CA LEU A 151 0.89 5.66 13.79
C LEU A 151 1.65 5.95 15.08
N THR A 152 2.97 6.16 15.02
CA THR A 152 3.80 6.55 16.18
C THR A 152 3.52 7.99 16.61
N VAL A 153 3.44 8.94 15.67
CA VAL A 153 3.21 10.36 15.98
C VAL A 153 1.82 10.56 16.59
N ALA A 154 0.82 9.79 16.14
CA ALA A 154 -0.52 9.76 16.75
C ALA A 154 -0.52 9.34 18.24
N GLU A 155 0.54 8.71 18.75
CA GLU A 155 0.67 8.37 20.17
C GLU A 155 0.94 9.60 21.04
N PHE A 156 1.62 10.59 20.48
CA PHE A 156 2.12 11.77 21.18
C PHE A 156 1.11 12.93 21.21
N TYR A 157 0.06 12.89 20.40
CA TYR A 157 -1.02 13.87 20.43
C TYR A 157 -2.01 13.67 21.59
N ARG A 158 -1.65 12.89 22.61
CA ARG A 158 -2.35 12.75 23.91
C ARG A 158 -2.09 13.92 24.87
N ARG A 159 -1.96 15.16 24.40
CA ARG A 159 -1.66 16.32 25.26
C ARG A 159 -2.75 17.36 25.23
#